data_AF-A0A536S9P0-F1
#
_entry.id   AF-A0A536S9P0-F1
#
_cell.length_a   1.000
_cell.length_b   1.000
_cell.length_c   1.000
_cell.angle_alpha   90.00
_cell.angle_beta   90.00
_cell.angle_gamma   90.00
#
_symmetry.space_group_name_H-M   'P 1'
#
loop_
_entity.id
_entity.type
_entity.pdbx_description
1 polymer ?
#
loop_
_entity_poly.entity_id
_entity_poly.type
_entity_poly.pdbx_seq_one_letter_code
_entity_poly.pdbx_strand_id
1 'polypeptide(L)' 'EVAALLQLNDGRSCSAARGLAERKLAVVEDRLKDLSALRDQLTSLVRRCRTQRGKVHCPLIDALNEN' A
#
# COMPACT_ATOMS: atom_id res chain seq x y z
N GLU A 1 -16.89 -20.00 40.85
CA GLU A 1 -16.48 -20.01 39.42
C GLU A 1 -17.43 -19.23 38.49
N VAL A 2 -17.76 -17.97 38.79
CA VAL A 2 -18.39 -17.06 37.80
C VAL A 2 -17.72 -15.67 37.77
N ALA A 3 -16.96 -15.31 38.81
CA ALA A 3 -16.23 -14.04 38.86
C ALA A 3 -15.04 -13.95 37.89
N ALA A 4 -14.47 -15.08 37.44
CA ALA A 4 -13.34 -15.09 36.50
C ALA A 4 -13.78 -14.89 35.03
N LEU A 5 -15.06 -15.13 34.71
CA LEU A 5 -15.59 -15.00 33.35
C LEU A 5 -16.04 -13.57 33.00
N LEU A 6 -16.20 -12.70 33.99
CA LEU A 6 -16.60 -11.30 33.78
C LEU A 6 -15.43 -10.36 33.51
N GLN A 7 -14.19 -10.73 33.84
CA GLN A 7 -12.97 -9.97 33.49
C GLN A 7 -12.67 -9.99 31.97
N LEU A 8 -13.27 -10.90 31.22
CA LEU A 8 -13.11 -10.99 29.75
C LEU A 8 -13.99 -9.99 28.98
N ASN A 9 -14.92 -9.32 29.67
CA ASN A 9 -15.80 -8.30 29.08
C ASN A 9 -15.40 -6.86 29.46
N ASP A 10 -14.30 -6.70 30.20
CA ASP A 10 -13.78 -5.39 30.54
C ASP A 10 -13.07 -4.86 29.28
N GLY A 11 -13.55 -3.75 28.71
CA GLY A 11 -13.12 -3.14 27.43
C GLY A 11 -11.61 -2.90 27.22
N ARG A 12 -10.74 -3.34 28.13
CA ARG A 12 -9.30 -3.56 27.97
C ARG A 12 -8.97 -4.49 26.79
N SER A 13 -9.79 -5.52 26.53
CA SER A 13 -9.62 -6.39 25.35
C SER A 13 -9.92 -5.62 24.05
N CYS A 14 -10.97 -4.80 24.04
CA CYS A 14 -11.33 -3.97 22.89
C CYS A 14 -10.32 -2.84 22.64
N SER A 15 -9.78 -2.19 23.67
CA SER A 15 -8.75 -1.14 23.49
C SER A 15 -7.44 -1.71 22.97
N ALA A 16 -7.02 -2.88 23.47
CA ALA A 16 -5.84 -3.58 22.97
C ALA A 16 -6.03 -4.04 21.52
N ALA A 17 -7.19 -4.63 21.21
CA ALA A 17 -7.55 -5.04 19.85
C ALA A 17 -7.61 -3.84 18.89
N ARG A 18 -8.20 -2.71 19.33
CA ARG A 18 -8.24 -1.46 18.56
C ARG A 18 -6.83 -0.95 18.26
N GLY A 19 -5.95 -0.87 19.25
CA GLY A 19 -4.58 -0.43 19.02
C GLY A 19 -3.79 -1.35 18.07
N LEU A 20 -4.04 -2.67 18.11
CA LEU A 20 -3.50 -3.62 17.13
C LEU A 20 -4.03 -3.36 15.73
N ALA A 21 -5.34 -3.14 15.59
CA ALA A 21 -5.98 -2.83 14.33
C ALA A 21 -5.47 -1.51 13.73
N GLU A 22 -5.36 -0.45 14.54
CA GLU A 22 -4.84 0.87 14.12
C GLU A 22 -3.40 0.77 13.63
N ARG A 23 -2.52 0.06 14.36
CA ARG A 23 -1.14 -0.17 13.91
C ARG A 23 -1.10 -0.95 12.59
N LYS A 24 -1.94 -1.98 12.45
CA LYS A 24 -1.99 -2.76 11.21
C LYS A 24 -2.54 -1.92 10.05
N LEU A 25 -3.53 -1.06 10.32
CA LEU A 25 -4.10 -0.14 9.34
C LEU A 25 -3.04 0.84 8.84
N ALA A 26 -2.26 1.45 9.73
CA ALA A 26 -1.16 2.35 9.34
C ALA A 26 -0.16 1.65 8.40
N VAL A 27 0.22 0.41 8.71
CA VAL A 27 1.10 -0.39 7.82
C VAL A 27 0.46 -0.67 6.46
N VAL A 28 -0.85 -0.91 6.41
CA VAL A 28 -1.57 -1.11 5.14
C VAL A 28 -1.62 0.19 4.36
N GLU A 29 -1.92 1.32 5.00
CA GLU A 29 -1.97 2.64 4.37
C GLU A 29 -0.62 3.03 3.78
N ASP A 30 0.49 2.77 4.47
CA ASP A 30 1.83 3.04 3.94
C ASP A 30 2.14 2.16 2.72
N ARG A 31 1.82 0.86 2.77
CA ARG A 31 1.96 -0.01 1.60
C ARG A 31 1.12 0.45 0.41
N LEU A 32 -0.09 0.96 0.67
CA LEU A 32 -0.94 1.51 -0.38
C LEU A 32 -0.36 2.78 -0.99
N LYS A 33 0.28 3.64 -0.19
CA LYS A 33 1.00 4.82 -0.70
C LYS A 33 2.16 4.40 -1.61
N ASP A 34 2.99 3.45 -1.17
CA ASP A 34 4.12 2.96 -1.95
C ASP A 34 3.67 2.35 -3.28
N LEU A 35 2.66 1.49 -3.23
CA LEU A 35 2.08 0.88 -4.44
C LEU A 35 1.41 1.91 -5.36
N SER A 36 0.79 2.94 -4.80
CA SER A 36 0.19 4.03 -5.59
C SER A 36 1.27 4.85 -6.30
N ALA A 37 2.38 5.16 -5.63
CA ALA A 37 3.51 5.85 -6.25
C ALA A 37 4.10 5.05 -7.43
N LEU A 38 4.32 3.74 -7.23
CA LEU A 38 4.79 2.85 -8.31
C LEU A 38 3.79 2.78 -9.48
N ARG A 39 2.49 2.65 -9.17
CA ARG A 39 1.43 2.65 -10.19
C ARG A 39 1.45 3.93 -11.00
N ASP A 40 1.61 5.08 -10.36
CA ASP A 40 1.58 6.37 -11.03
C ASP A 40 2.82 6.57 -11.92
N GLN A 41 4.00 6.12 -11.46
CA GLN A 41 5.22 6.08 -12.27
C GLN A 41 5.04 5.21 -13.53
N LEU A 42 4.55 3.97 -13.36
CA LEU A 42 4.29 3.06 -14.48
C LEU A 42 3.26 3.63 -15.44
N THR A 43 2.19 4.26 -14.92
CA THR A 43 1.15 4.91 -15.72
C THR A 43 1.74 6.03 -16.57
N SER A 44 2.66 6.82 -16.02
CA SER A 44 3.38 7.88 -16.74
C SER A 44 4.24 7.31 -17.88
N LEU A 45 5.02 6.25 -17.60
CA LEU A 45 5.86 5.58 -18.61
C LEU A 45 5.01 4.99 -19.76
N VAL A 46 3.91 4.31 -19.44
CA VAL A 46 2.99 3.77 -20.45
C VAL A 46 2.36 4.88 -21.28
N ARG A 47 1.94 6.00 -20.66
CA ARG A 47 1.39 7.15 -21.38
C ARG A 47 2.42 7.73 -22.35
N ARG A 48 3.66 7.96 -21.90
CA ARG A 48 4.76 8.45 -22.74
C ARG A 48 4.99 7.54 -23.94
N CYS A 49 5.06 6.23 -23.70
CA CYS A 49 5.19 5.22 -24.76
C CYS A 49 4.04 5.32 -25.78
N ARG A 50 2.78 5.43 -25.34
CA ARG A 50 1.62 5.53 -26.24
C ARG A 50 1.59 6.82 -27.06
N THR A 51 2.07 7.92 -26.50
CA THR A 51 2.06 9.23 -27.18
C THR A 51 3.19 9.41 -28.19
N GLN A 52 4.29 8.67 -28.08
CA GLN A 52 5.39 8.72 -29.05
C GLN A 52 5.10 7.80 -30.25
N ARG A 53 4.63 8.39 -31.36
CA ARG A 53 4.57 7.72 -32.66
C ARG A 53 5.87 7.94 -33.43
N GLY A 54 6.42 6.88 -34.03
CA GLY A 54 7.46 6.97 -35.08
C GLY A 54 8.91 7.16 -34.61
N LYS A 55 9.28 6.77 -33.38
CA LYS A 55 10.69 6.78 -32.93
C LYS A 55 11.28 5.38 -32.87
N VAL A 56 12.60 5.31 -33.09
CA VAL A 56 13.42 4.08 -33.11
C VAL A 56 13.55 3.44 -31.71
N HIS A 57 13.42 4.23 -30.64
CA HIS A 57 13.58 3.76 -29.26
C HIS A 57 12.29 3.92 -28.45
N CYS A 58 12.03 2.93 -27.59
CA CYS A 58 10.88 2.90 -26.71
C CYS A 58 11.25 3.53 -25.35
N PRO A 59 10.67 4.67 -24.96
CA PRO A 59 11.03 5.37 -23.72
C PRO A 59 10.72 4.55 -22.45
N LEU A 60 9.86 3.54 -22.56
CA LEU A 60 9.57 2.59 -21.48
C LEU A 60 10.70 1.57 -21.33
N ILE A 61 11.30 1.11 -22.43
CA ILE A 61 12.47 0.22 -22.41
C ILE A 61 13.68 0.98 -21.89
N ASP A 62 13.89 2.21 -22.36
CA ASP A 62 15.01 3.05 -21.92
C ASP A 62 14.96 3.27 -20.39
N ALA A 63 13.79 3.67 -19.86
CA ALA A 63 13.61 3.90 -18.42
C ALA A 63 13.75 2.63 -17.55
N LEU A 64 13.54 1.44 -18.11
CA LEU A 64 13.73 0.16 -17.40
C LEU A 64 15.16 -0.36 -17.47
N ASN A 65 15.94 0.08 -18.47
CA ASN A 65 17.35 -0.30 -18.65
C ASN A 65 18.33 0.63 -17.93
N GLU A 66 17.89 1.80 -17.45
CA GLU A 66 18.71 2.76 -16.68
C GLU A 66 18.90 2.37 -15.19
N ASN A 67 18.73 1.09 -14.84
CA ASN A 67 18.84 0.55 -13.48
C ASN A 67 20.01 -0.42 -13.33
#